data_AF-A0A7S3B0L9-F1
#
_entry.id   AF-A0A7S3B0L9-F1
#
_cell.length_a   1.000
_cell.length_b   1.000
_cell.length_c   1.000
_cell.angle_alpha   90.00
_cell.angle_beta   90.00
_cell.angle_gamma   90.00
#
_symmetry.space_group_name_H-M   'P 1'
#
loop_
_entity.id
_entity.type
_entity.pdbx_description
1 polymer ?
#
loop_
_entity_poly.entity_id
_entity_poly.type
_entity_poly.pdbx_seq_one_letter_code
_entity_poly.pdbx_strand_id
1 'polypeptide(L)'
;CDAAPSLPRVGLSLTLDRSIEQACWYGLGPQENYPDRCTGATVSQYRMRVDELSTPYIVPSENGQRGGTRWLELTDLKGRGLWVGGSAPFGFSAGRSSLKALEAATHTNEASDV
;
A
#
# COMPACT_ATOMS: atom_id res chain seq x y z
N CYS A 1 -22.13 25.19 13.87
CA CYS A 1 -21.61 24.98 12.50
C CYS A 1 -21.10 23.56 12.43
N ASP A 2 -21.83 22.65 11.81
CA ASP A 2 -21.43 21.26 11.71
C ASP A 2 -20.27 21.14 10.73
N ALA A 3 -19.06 20.95 11.26
CA ALA A 3 -17.89 20.63 10.46
C ALA A 3 -18.09 19.23 9.87
N ALA A 4 -17.79 19.07 8.57
CA ALA A 4 -17.78 17.76 7.95
C ALA A 4 -16.83 16.82 8.71
N PRO A 5 -17.15 15.52 8.83
CA PRO A 5 -16.30 14.57 9.52
C PRO A 5 -14.92 14.49 8.87
N SER A 6 -13.89 14.14 9.67
CA SER A 6 -12.52 13.97 9.19
C SER A 6 -12.45 12.87 8.13
N LEU A 7 -11.80 13.17 7.00
CA LEU A 7 -11.55 12.18 5.95
C LEU A 7 -10.38 11.26 6.35
N PRO A 8 -10.55 9.93 6.31
CA PRO A 8 -9.48 9.00 6.66
C PRO A 8 -8.34 8.99 5.65
N ARG A 9 -8.67 9.12 4.34
CA ARG A 9 -7.71 9.14 3.24
C ARG A 9 -8.29 9.88 2.03
N VAL A 10 -7.42 10.54 1.27
CA VAL A 10 -7.71 11.07 -0.07
C VAL A 10 -6.68 10.51 -1.04
N GLY A 11 -7.12 9.88 -2.13
CA GLY A 11 -6.23 9.24 -3.10
C GLY A 11 -6.97 8.46 -4.18
N LEU A 12 -6.22 7.70 -4.97
CA LEU A 12 -6.75 6.83 -6.02
C LEU A 12 -6.70 5.36 -5.55
N SER A 13 -7.69 4.57 -5.98
CA SER A 13 -7.71 3.12 -5.81
C SER A 13 -7.74 2.47 -7.19
N LEU A 14 -6.83 1.52 -7.43
CA LEU A 14 -6.64 0.86 -8.71
C LEU A 14 -6.61 -0.65 -8.50
N THR A 15 -7.32 -1.38 -9.36
CA THR A 15 -7.19 -2.84 -9.47
C THR A 15 -6.27 -3.15 -10.65
N LEU A 16 -5.18 -3.87 -10.38
CA LEU A 16 -4.22 -4.27 -11.40
C LEU A 16 -4.35 -5.78 -11.69
N ASP A 17 -3.80 -6.21 -12.82
CA ASP A 17 -3.75 -7.63 -13.16
C ASP A 17 -2.92 -8.41 -12.13
N ARG A 18 -3.34 -9.65 -11.82
CA ARG A 18 -2.69 -10.50 -10.81
C ARG A 18 -1.23 -10.85 -11.15
N SER A 19 -0.84 -10.76 -12.42
CA SER A 19 0.55 -10.95 -12.85
C SER A 19 1.51 -9.88 -12.34
N ILE A 20 1.00 -8.73 -11.90
CA ILE A 20 1.79 -7.72 -11.20
C ILE A 20 2.16 -8.28 -9.83
N GLU A 21 3.45 -8.50 -9.61
CA GLU A 21 3.94 -9.13 -8.39
C GLU A 21 5.18 -8.48 -7.79
N GLN A 22 5.82 -7.53 -8.48
CA GLN A 22 6.96 -6.79 -7.96
C GLN A 22 6.58 -5.33 -7.69
N ALA A 23 6.98 -4.84 -6.52
CA ALA A 23 6.94 -3.43 -6.17
C ALA A 23 8.36 -2.92 -5.96
N CYS A 24 8.68 -1.80 -6.60
CA CYS A 24 9.93 -1.06 -6.39
C CYS A 24 9.54 0.40 -6.10
N TRP A 25 10.09 1.00 -5.05
CA TRP A 25 9.77 2.40 -4.74
C TRP A 25 10.96 3.14 -4.16
N TYR A 26 10.96 4.45 -4.32
CA TYR A 26 11.88 5.35 -3.62
C TYR A 26 11.09 6.22 -2.65
N GLY A 27 11.29 6.00 -1.35
CA GLY A 27 10.48 6.60 -0.29
C GLY A 27 10.81 6.00 1.06
N LEU A 28 9.92 6.18 2.04
CA LEU A 28 10.09 5.60 3.38
C LEU A 28 9.87 4.08 3.35
N GLY A 29 10.71 3.34 4.06
CA GLY A 29 10.59 1.90 4.20
C GLY A 29 11.70 1.26 5.06
N PRO A 30 11.89 -0.07 4.96
CA PRO A 30 11.12 -1.01 4.13
C PRO A 30 9.75 -1.37 4.70
N GLN A 31 9.54 -1.21 6.02
CA GLN A 31 8.29 -1.55 6.70
C GLN A 31 7.19 -0.51 6.46
N GLU A 32 5.96 -0.89 6.79
CA GLU A 32 4.82 0.02 6.79
C GLU A 32 5.05 1.22 7.73
N ASN A 33 4.59 2.40 7.33
CA ASN A 33 4.69 3.63 8.09
C ASN A 33 3.48 4.53 7.82
N TYR A 34 3.13 5.33 8.83
CA TYR A 34 1.96 6.22 8.85
C TYR A 34 2.40 7.65 9.23
N PRO A 35 1.59 8.69 8.95
CA PRO A 35 1.98 10.08 9.24
C PRO A 35 2.39 10.34 10.69
N ASP A 36 1.77 9.64 11.63
CA ASP A 36 2.04 9.65 13.07
C ASP A 36 3.08 8.62 13.52
N ARG A 37 3.47 7.68 12.64
CA ARG A 37 4.41 6.58 12.91
C ARG A 37 5.36 6.35 11.73
N CYS A 38 6.35 7.22 11.57
CA CYS A 38 7.33 7.16 10.48
C CYS A 38 8.80 7.34 10.87
N THR A 39 9.10 7.63 12.14
CA THR A 39 10.48 7.94 12.59
C THR A 39 11.47 6.79 12.46
N GLY A 40 10.99 5.55 12.42
CA GLY A 40 11.82 4.36 12.18
C GLY A 40 12.07 4.03 10.71
N ALA A 41 11.45 4.76 9.77
CA ALA A 41 11.57 4.50 8.34
C ALA A 41 12.62 5.41 7.70
N THR A 42 13.43 4.86 6.80
CA THR A 42 14.47 5.62 6.08
C THR A 42 14.04 5.84 4.63
N VAL A 43 14.45 6.96 4.03
CA VAL A 43 14.27 7.19 2.60
C VAL A 43 15.35 6.43 1.83
N SER A 44 14.96 5.42 1.07
CA SER A 44 15.84 4.66 0.18
C SER A 44 15.05 4.04 -0.97
N GLN A 45 15.74 3.36 -1.88
CA GLN A 45 15.12 2.50 -2.88
C GLN A 45 14.89 1.12 -2.27
N TYR A 46 13.65 0.65 -2.31
CA TYR A 46 13.24 -0.65 -1.81
C TYR A 46 12.58 -1.46 -2.92
N ARG A 47 12.70 -2.79 -2.83
CA ARG A 47 12.03 -3.74 -3.72
C ARG A 47 11.48 -4.91 -2.90
N MET A 48 10.22 -5.24 -3.11
CA MET A 48 9.52 -6.35 -2.44
C MET A 48 8.50 -7.00 -3.38
N ARG A 49 8.10 -8.24 -3.11
CA ARG A 49 6.92 -8.80 -3.76
C ARG A 49 5.66 -8.13 -3.22
N VAL A 50 4.63 -8.00 -4.05
CA VAL A 50 3.32 -7.45 -3.63
C VAL A 50 2.75 -8.24 -2.45
N ASP A 51 2.99 -9.55 -2.41
CA ASP A 51 2.53 -10.44 -1.33
C ASP A 51 3.21 -10.16 0.02
N GLU A 52 4.37 -9.48 0.02
CA GLU A 52 5.13 -9.16 1.22
C GLU A 52 4.85 -7.75 1.75
N LEU A 53 4.11 -6.92 0.99
CA LEU A 53 3.83 -5.53 1.37
C LEU A 53 2.81 -5.41 2.50
N SER A 54 1.94 -6.42 2.63
CA SER A 54 0.89 -6.50 3.63
C SER A 54 1.37 -7.16 4.91
N THR A 55 0.96 -6.61 6.05
CA THR A 55 1.24 -7.19 7.37
C THR A 55 0.07 -8.11 7.77
N PRO A 56 0.31 -9.41 8.06
CA PRO A 56 -0.76 -10.34 8.42
C PRO A 56 -1.18 -10.19 9.88
N TYR A 57 -1.87 -9.10 10.20
CA TYR A 57 -2.47 -8.90 11.53
C TYR A 57 -3.53 -9.98 11.82
N ILE A 58 -3.68 -10.32 13.11
CA ILE A 58 -4.60 -11.38 13.58
C ILE A 58 -6.03 -11.08 13.15
N VAL A 59 -6.48 -9.83 13.39
CA VAL A 59 -7.72 -9.30 12.85
C VAL A 59 -7.34 -8.50 11.60
N PRO A 60 -7.81 -8.89 10.41
CA PRO A 60 -7.56 -8.14 9.18
C PRO A 60 -8.00 -6.69 9.33
N SER A 61 -7.15 -5.78 8.89
CA SER A 61 -7.34 -4.34 8.99
C SER A 61 -6.43 -3.65 7.98
N GLU A 62 -6.62 -2.36 7.78
CA GLU A 62 -5.76 -1.58 6.91
C GLU A 62 -4.28 -1.66 7.34
N ASN A 63 -3.41 -1.99 6.38
CA ASN A 63 -1.99 -2.23 6.61
C ASN A 63 -1.15 -1.89 5.35
N GLY A 64 0.16 -1.94 5.47
CA GLY A 64 1.07 -1.89 4.32
C GLY A 64 1.31 -0.50 3.72
N GLN A 65 0.90 0.58 4.39
CA GLN A 65 1.14 1.94 3.89
C GLN A 65 2.64 2.29 3.86
N ARG A 66 3.10 2.92 2.77
CA ARG A 66 4.45 3.48 2.61
C ARG A 66 4.33 4.97 2.30
N GLY A 67 4.74 5.82 3.24
CA GLY A 67 4.73 7.27 3.10
C GLY A 67 5.97 7.84 2.40
N GLY A 68 5.94 9.14 2.09
CA GLY A 68 7.10 9.86 1.54
C GLY A 68 7.62 9.31 0.20
N THR A 69 6.78 8.57 -0.53
CA THR A 69 7.14 7.92 -1.79
C THR A 69 7.21 8.97 -2.89
N ARG A 70 8.32 9.01 -3.60
CA ARG A 70 8.56 9.94 -4.71
C ARG A 70 8.22 9.30 -6.06
N TRP A 71 8.52 8.00 -6.18
CA TRP A 71 8.08 7.18 -7.30
C TRP A 71 7.84 5.74 -6.84
N LEU A 72 6.95 5.06 -7.54
CA LEU A 72 6.54 3.67 -7.37
C LEU A 72 6.48 2.99 -8.73
N GLU A 73 7.02 1.78 -8.81
CA GLU A 73 6.91 0.85 -9.93
C GLU A 73 6.22 -0.41 -9.44
N LEU A 74 5.18 -0.83 -10.16
CA LEU A 74 4.48 -2.09 -9.97
C LEU A 74 4.53 -2.88 -11.27
N THR A 75 5.24 -4.02 -11.29
CA THR A 75 5.49 -4.76 -12.53
C THR A 75 5.22 -6.26 -12.40
N ASP A 76 4.99 -6.90 -13.54
CA ASP A 76 5.13 -8.33 -13.71
C ASP A 76 6.63 -8.75 -13.73
N LEU A 77 6.90 -10.05 -13.81
CA LEU A 77 8.26 -10.60 -13.92
C LEU A 77 9.00 -10.22 -15.20
N LYS A 78 8.29 -9.70 -16.21
CA LYS A 78 8.85 -9.23 -17.48
C LYS A 78 9.11 -7.72 -17.47
N GLY A 79 8.88 -7.05 -16.34
CA GLY A 79 9.07 -5.60 -16.17
C GLY A 79 7.95 -4.74 -16.75
N ARG A 80 6.79 -5.32 -17.11
CA ARG A 80 5.63 -4.59 -17.63
C ARG A 80 4.70 -4.24 -16.48
N GLY A 81 4.19 -3.01 -16.46
CA GLY A 81 3.21 -2.60 -15.46
C GLY A 81 3.02 -1.11 -15.36
N LEU A 82 2.90 -0.61 -14.14
CA LEU A 82 2.55 0.76 -13.82
C LEU A 82 3.73 1.47 -13.14
N TRP A 83 4.05 2.66 -13.64
CA TRP A 83 4.94 3.61 -12.97
C TRP A 83 4.11 4.80 -12.48
N VAL A 84 4.31 5.21 -11.23
CA VAL A 84 3.63 6.34 -10.61
C VAL A 84 4.68 7.27 -9.99
N GLY A 85 4.59 8.55 -10.30
CA GLY A 85 5.43 9.59 -9.71
C GLY A 85 4.84 10.96 -9.91
N GLY A 86 5.37 11.95 -9.20
CA GLY A 86 4.84 13.31 -9.23
C GLY A 86 5.78 14.32 -8.58
N SER A 87 5.35 15.58 -8.55
CA SER A 87 6.13 16.69 -7.99
C SER A 87 6.18 16.69 -6.46
N ALA A 88 5.20 16.08 -5.79
CA ALA A 88 5.13 15.97 -4.33
C ALA A 88 5.19 14.49 -3.91
N PRO A 89 5.82 14.16 -2.76
CA PRO A 89 5.77 12.82 -2.20
C PRO A 89 4.34 12.39 -1.86
N PHE A 90 4.04 11.11 -2.05
CA PHE A 90 2.73 10.51 -1.79
C PHE A 90 2.85 9.26 -0.90
N GLY A 91 1.70 8.79 -0.41
CA GLY A 91 1.57 7.50 0.25
C GLY A 91 0.99 6.45 -0.69
N PHE A 92 1.45 5.21 -0.61
CA PHE A 92 0.81 4.08 -1.31
C PHE A 92 0.63 2.89 -0.38
N SER A 93 -0.33 2.04 -0.70
CA SER A 93 -0.43 0.66 -0.20
C SER A 93 -0.77 -0.23 -1.39
N ALA A 94 -0.20 -1.44 -1.42
CA ALA A 94 -0.49 -2.43 -2.45
C ALA A 94 -0.54 -3.81 -1.78
N GLY A 95 -1.51 -4.62 -2.20
CA GLY A 95 -1.76 -5.94 -1.61
C GLY A 95 -2.74 -6.73 -2.49
N ARG A 96 -3.11 -7.92 -2.03
CA ARG A 96 -3.99 -8.84 -2.77
C ARG A 96 -5.47 -8.76 -2.37
N SER A 97 -5.77 -7.94 -1.37
CA SER A 97 -7.10 -7.82 -0.79
C SER A 97 -7.58 -6.39 -0.93
N SER A 98 -8.84 -6.23 -1.33
CA SER A 98 -9.52 -4.95 -1.34
C SER A 98 -9.73 -4.45 0.09
N LEU A 99 -9.84 -3.12 0.25
CA LEU A 99 -10.17 -2.52 1.54
C LEU A 99 -11.50 -3.06 2.09
N LYS A 100 -12.47 -3.32 1.21
CA LYS A 100 -13.77 -3.89 1.57
C LYS A 100 -13.64 -5.32 2.10
N ALA A 101 -12.79 -6.14 1.49
CA ALA A 101 -12.52 -7.49 2.00
C ALA A 101 -11.80 -7.46 3.35
N LEU A 102 -10.84 -6.55 3.54
CA LEU A 102 -10.16 -6.38 4.83
C LEU A 102 -11.12 -5.92 5.95
N GLU A 103 -12.07 -5.03 5.63
CA GLU A 103 -13.05 -4.53 6.60
C GLU A 103 -14.07 -5.60 7.02
N ALA A 104 -14.46 -6.48 6.10
CA ALA A 104 -15.45 -7.53 6.37
C ALA A 104 -14.85 -8.75 7.11
N ALA A 105 -13.55 -8.99 6.97
CA ALA A 105 -12.89 -10.18 7.47
C ALA A 105 -12.59 -10.09 8.97
N THR A 106 -12.86 -11.19 9.69
CA THR A 106 -12.51 -11.33 11.12
C THR A 106 -11.25 -12.15 11.33
N HIS A 107 -10.88 -12.97 10.33
CA HIS A 107 -9.70 -13.81 10.32
C HIS A 107 -8.97 -13.73 8.96
N THR A 108 -7.66 -13.97 8.94
CA THR A 108 -6.81 -13.80 7.74
C THR A 108 -7.28 -14.60 6.52
N ASN A 109 -7.86 -15.78 6.72
CA ASN A 109 -8.37 -16.64 5.65
C ASN A 109 -9.67 -16.12 5.00
N GLU A 110 -10.31 -15.11 5.58
CA GLU A 110 -11.53 -14.47 5.05
C GLU A 110 -11.21 -13.21 4.22
N ALA A 111 -9.98 -12.70 4.33
CA ALA A 111 -9.54 -11.44 3.74
C ALA A 111 -9.08 -11.58 2.28
N SER A 112 -9.78 -12.37 1.47
CA SER A 112 -9.49 -12.53 0.03
C SER A 112 -10.71 -12.14 -0.80
N ASP A 113 -10.51 -11.32 -1.83
CA ASP A 113 -11.52 -11.16 -2.87
C ASP A 113 -11.58 -12.47 -3.69
N VAL A 114 -12.79 -13.01 -3.86
CA VAL A 114 -13.05 -14.25 -4.63
C VAL A 114 -12.55 -14.13 -6.06
#